data_AF-A0A4Q7FTR9-F1
#
_entry.id   AF-A0A4Q7FTR9-F1
#
_cell.length_a   1.000
_cell.length_b   1.000
_cell.length_c   1.000
_cell.angle_alpha   90.00
_cell.angle_beta   90.00
_cell.angle_gamma   90.00
#
_symmetry.space_group_name_H-M   'P 1'
#
loop_
_entity.id
_entity.type
_entity.pdbx_description
1 polymer ?
#
loop_
_entity_poly.entity_id
_entity_poly.type
_entity_poly.pdbx_seq_one_letter_code
_entity_poly.pdbx_strand_id
1 'polypeptide(L)'
;MKGGGKLALCVAIAFLGSAGAYAEQQKVGAPPEASNMRLVGTNDLQARSAYQPTIHHQGDRWIAYIGHHGGTDEIPDPVNPMSGKPEPNGTSIVDVTDPAHPQYLRHIPGQEGKYESGGAQMVRVCDGKDLPKGDRSAVYMLRTFGSEAHEIWNVADPANPALIARIGGLKDTHKSWWECDTGIAFLVSGAPDWRTRRMTQVYDLSDPAHPVKIRDFGLPGQEPGSTGAVPTELHGPISTDSSGNRVYFGYGTNKGGFLQIVDREKLLNGPKQPIAENLRDPEISRMPLSALNGAHTAFPMPGMPIAEFSHDKDGKTRDIVMIVDEAILNECGEARQMVWFADVTTETRPMMISSYTVPEASGSFCERGGRFGSHSSSESMAPVYYKKIAFIAFFNAGVRALDIRDPYHPREVGYFIPSITPATDKRCVTIEGKDRCKVAIQTNNVETDERGYIYAVDRANTGLHILELTGEARAVAGLP
;
A
#
# COMPACT_ATOMS: atom_id res chain seq x y z
N MET A 1 12.09 78.31 -32.81
CA MET A 1 11.88 79.22 -31.66
C MET A 1 10.68 78.74 -30.86
N LYS A 2 10.89 78.53 -29.55
CA LYS A 2 9.93 78.32 -28.44
C LYS A 2 9.12 77.00 -28.51
N GLY A 3 9.06 76.18 -27.46
CA GLY A 3 9.60 76.29 -26.11
C GLY A 3 9.43 74.95 -25.37
N GLY A 4 10.38 74.60 -24.50
CA GLY A 4 10.32 73.43 -23.65
C GLY A 4 10.18 73.83 -22.19
N GLY A 5 9.16 73.31 -21.51
CA GLY A 5 9.06 73.26 -20.05
C GLY A 5 9.17 71.81 -19.61
N LYS A 6 10.18 71.49 -18.80
CA LYS A 6 10.31 70.19 -18.13
C LYS A 6 9.67 70.28 -16.74
N LEU A 7 8.68 69.45 -16.47
CA LEU A 7 8.15 69.19 -15.14
C LEU A 7 8.61 67.78 -14.74
N ALA A 8 9.40 67.68 -13.67
CA ALA A 8 9.82 66.40 -13.10
C ALA A 8 8.73 65.88 -12.16
N LEU A 9 8.24 64.67 -12.40
CA LEU A 9 7.30 63.96 -11.53
C LEU A 9 8.03 62.78 -10.89
N CYS A 10 8.26 62.84 -9.58
CA CYS A 10 8.75 61.71 -8.78
C CYS A 10 7.62 60.69 -8.61
N VAL A 11 7.78 59.50 -9.19
CA VAL A 11 6.89 58.36 -8.96
C VAL A 11 7.44 57.54 -7.80
N ALA A 12 6.71 57.49 -6.69
CA ALA A 12 6.96 56.57 -5.60
C ALA A 12 6.45 55.17 -5.99
N ILE A 13 7.37 54.21 -6.12
CA ILE A 13 7.04 52.80 -6.36
C ILE A 13 6.74 52.16 -5.00
N ALA A 14 5.47 51.79 -4.78
CA ALA A 14 5.07 50.98 -3.64
C ALA A 14 5.50 49.52 -3.90
N PHE A 15 6.47 49.03 -3.13
CA PHE A 15 6.79 47.61 -3.07
C PHE A 15 5.68 46.88 -2.30
N LEU A 16 4.78 46.22 -3.02
CA LEU A 16 3.92 45.19 -2.46
C LEU A 16 4.79 43.94 -2.22
N GLY A 17 5.28 43.80 -0.99
CA GLY A 17 5.92 42.57 -0.54
C GLY A 17 4.92 41.42 -0.57
N SER A 18 5.15 40.45 -1.44
CA SER A 18 4.52 39.14 -1.39
C SER A 18 5.02 38.42 -0.13
N ALA A 19 4.34 38.62 0.99
CA ALA A 19 4.46 37.73 2.13
C ALA A 19 3.96 36.35 1.67
N GLY A 20 4.89 35.39 1.56
CA GLY A 20 4.52 33.99 1.37
C GLY A 20 3.57 33.60 2.50
N ALA A 21 2.35 33.20 2.14
CA ALA A 21 1.43 32.61 3.09
C ALA A 21 2.05 31.28 3.54
N TYR A 22 2.69 31.27 4.71
CA TYR A 22 3.10 30.03 5.35
C TYR A 22 1.85 29.16 5.50
N ALA A 23 1.92 27.91 5.05
CA ALA A 23 0.82 26.98 5.19
C ALA A 23 0.44 26.85 6.67
N GLU A 24 -0.81 27.16 7.01
CA GLU A 24 -1.28 27.05 8.38
C GLU A 24 -1.28 25.57 8.79
N GLN A 25 -0.59 25.26 9.89
CA GLN A 25 -0.50 23.89 10.39
C GLN A 25 -1.92 23.38 10.73
N GLN A 26 -2.24 22.15 10.32
CA GLN A 26 -3.52 21.53 10.68
C GLN A 26 -3.73 21.59 12.20
N LYS A 27 -4.95 21.94 12.61
CA LYS A 27 -5.36 22.01 14.02
C LYS A 27 -6.33 20.89 14.31
N VAL A 28 -6.21 20.28 15.49
CA VAL A 28 -7.20 19.31 15.97
C VAL A 28 -8.59 19.96 15.95
N GLY A 29 -9.56 19.26 15.37
CA GLY A 29 -10.93 19.76 15.19
C GLY A 29 -11.17 20.53 13.88
N ALA A 30 -10.16 20.78 13.05
CA ALA A 30 -10.37 21.24 11.68
C ALA A 30 -11.14 20.17 10.87
N PRO A 31 -12.04 20.55 9.95
CA PRO A 31 -12.72 19.59 9.09
C PRO A 31 -11.73 18.89 8.14
N PRO A 32 -12.04 17.67 7.66
CA PRO A 32 -11.22 17.01 6.66
C PRO A 32 -11.26 17.79 5.33
N GLU A 33 -10.17 17.70 4.56
CA GLU A 33 -10.13 18.26 3.21
C GLU A 33 -10.61 17.18 2.22
N ALA A 34 -11.59 17.49 1.38
CA ALA A 34 -12.14 16.48 0.47
C ALA A 34 -12.68 17.07 -0.84
N SER A 35 -12.63 16.26 -1.89
CA SER A 35 -13.30 16.48 -3.17
C SER A 35 -13.84 15.16 -3.69
N ASN A 36 -15.12 15.11 -4.09
CA ASN A 36 -15.80 13.92 -4.61
C ASN A 36 -15.66 12.65 -3.74
N MET A 37 -15.42 12.85 -2.45
CA MET A 37 -15.39 11.82 -1.40
C MET A 37 -16.02 12.38 -0.14
N ARG A 38 -16.62 11.53 0.68
CA ARG A 38 -17.06 11.91 2.03
C ARG A 38 -16.77 10.81 3.04
N LEU A 39 -16.61 11.24 4.30
CA LEU A 39 -16.48 10.35 5.44
C LEU A 39 -17.84 9.72 5.78
N VAL A 40 -17.86 8.39 5.92
CA VAL A 40 -19.03 7.60 6.33
C VAL A 40 -18.93 7.23 7.80
N GLY A 41 -17.77 6.77 8.24
CA GLY A 41 -17.51 6.40 9.62
C GLY A 41 -16.02 6.30 9.93
N THR A 42 -15.70 6.19 11.21
CA THR A 42 -14.32 6.13 11.72
C THR A 42 -14.20 5.14 12.86
N ASN A 43 -13.02 4.54 13.00
CA ASN A 43 -12.62 3.83 14.20
C ASN A 43 -11.22 4.30 14.58
N ASP A 44 -10.96 4.64 15.85
CA ASP A 44 -9.67 5.16 16.29
C ASP A 44 -8.55 4.10 16.29
N LEU A 45 -8.90 2.82 16.08
CA LEU A 45 -8.01 1.67 16.16
C LEU A 45 -7.20 1.64 17.46
N GLN A 46 -7.79 2.15 18.55
CA GLN A 46 -7.15 2.31 19.85
C GLN A 46 -5.83 3.11 19.77
N ALA A 47 -5.77 4.11 18.88
CA ALA A 47 -4.59 4.95 18.62
C ALA A 47 -3.33 4.16 18.22
N ARG A 48 -3.49 3.03 17.53
CA ARG A 48 -2.37 2.23 17.01
C ARG A 48 -2.00 2.66 15.59
N SER A 49 -0.72 2.57 15.25
CA SER A 49 -0.22 2.86 13.89
C SER A 49 -0.71 1.79 12.93
N ALA A 50 -1.21 2.14 11.75
CA ALA A 50 -1.77 1.15 10.81
C ALA A 50 -0.97 1.02 9.51
N TYR A 51 -0.94 -0.20 8.96
CA TYR A 51 -0.32 -0.52 7.68
C TYR A 51 -1.36 -1.07 6.70
N GLN A 52 -1.61 -2.39 6.65
CA GLN A 52 -2.51 -2.99 5.67
C GLN A 52 -3.93 -3.19 6.25
N PRO A 53 -4.96 -2.57 5.68
CA PRO A 53 -6.33 -3.03 5.84
C PRO A 53 -6.65 -4.15 4.84
N THR A 54 -7.41 -5.16 5.26
CA THR A 54 -8.07 -6.14 4.39
C THR A 54 -9.51 -6.27 4.83
N ILE A 55 -10.43 -6.09 3.89
CA ILE A 55 -11.87 -6.11 4.15
C ILE A 55 -12.44 -7.39 3.58
N HIS A 56 -13.03 -8.21 4.43
CA HIS A 56 -13.51 -9.54 4.06
C HIS A 56 -15.00 -9.68 4.36
N HIS A 57 -15.75 -10.26 3.43
CA HIS A 57 -17.15 -10.60 3.64
C HIS A 57 -17.23 -12.01 4.23
N GLN A 58 -17.60 -12.10 5.52
CA GLN A 58 -17.64 -13.32 6.29
C GLN A 58 -19.07 -13.60 6.76
N GLY A 59 -19.73 -14.54 6.09
CA GLY A 59 -21.14 -14.83 6.33
C GLY A 59 -22.02 -13.67 5.89
N ASP A 60 -22.70 -13.02 6.84
CA ASP A 60 -23.53 -11.83 6.65
C ASP A 60 -22.84 -10.53 7.11
N ARG A 61 -21.58 -10.61 7.54
CA ARG A 61 -20.82 -9.50 8.10
C ARG A 61 -19.67 -9.09 7.19
N TRP A 62 -19.31 -7.82 7.29
CA TRP A 62 -18.07 -7.29 6.71
C TRP A 62 -17.09 -7.02 7.84
N ILE A 63 -15.93 -7.67 7.79
CA ILE A 63 -14.90 -7.54 8.82
C ILE A 63 -13.66 -6.90 8.21
N ALA A 64 -13.17 -5.85 8.85
CA ALA A 64 -11.90 -5.23 8.55
C ALA A 64 -10.81 -5.80 9.47
N TYR A 65 -9.76 -6.35 8.86
CA TYR A 65 -8.54 -6.77 9.53
C TYR A 65 -7.46 -5.74 9.23
N ILE A 66 -6.92 -5.10 10.25
CA ILE A 66 -5.94 -4.02 10.10
C ILE A 66 -4.64 -4.44 10.77
N GLY A 67 -3.60 -4.63 9.97
CA GLY A 67 -2.24 -4.86 10.46
C GLY A 67 -1.61 -3.56 10.96
N HIS A 68 -0.85 -3.66 12.05
CA HIS A 68 -0.17 -2.53 12.70
C HIS A 68 1.35 -2.71 12.66
N HIS A 69 2.08 -1.60 12.55
CA HIS A 69 3.51 -1.60 12.90
C HIS A 69 3.66 -1.69 14.42
N GLY A 70 4.88 -1.90 14.91
CA GLY A 70 5.24 -1.69 16.32
C GLY A 70 4.87 -0.29 16.83
N GLY A 71 4.92 -0.10 18.14
CA GLY A 71 4.66 1.20 18.76
C GLY A 71 5.75 2.24 18.46
N THR A 72 5.65 3.40 19.08
CA THR A 72 6.63 4.49 18.93
C THR A 72 7.64 4.48 20.08
N ASP A 73 8.57 5.45 20.08
CA ASP A 73 9.45 5.64 21.23
C ASP A 73 8.70 6.10 22.48
N GLU A 74 7.70 6.96 22.30
CA GLU A 74 6.85 7.51 23.37
C GLU A 74 5.80 6.51 23.86
N ILE A 75 5.24 5.71 22.96
CA ILE A 75 4.23 4.71 23.26
C ILE A 75 4.60 3.37 22.61
N PRO A 76 5.56 2.61 23.19
CA PRO A 76 5.97 1.31 22.64
C PRO A 76 4.84 0.28 22.65
N ASP A 77 4.09 0.24 23.75
CA ASP A 77 2.97 -0.69 23.96
C ASP A 77 1.71 0.09 24.35
N PRO A 78 0.87 0.49 23.38
CA PRO A 78 -0.38 1.17 23.66
C PRO A 78 -1.28 0.32 24.57
N VAL A 79 -1.96 0.98 25.50
CA VAL A 79 -2.95 0.33 26.38
C VAL A 79 -4.15 -0.10 25.56
N ASN A 80 -4.50 -1.37 25.62
CA ASN A 80 -5.73 -1.89 25.05
C ASN A 80 -6.92 -1.54 25.95
N PRO A 81 -7.87 -0.71 25.51
CA PRO A 81 -9.03 -0.33 26.32
C PRO A 81 -9.94 -1.52 26.69
N MET A 82 -9.95 -2.61 25.91
CA MET A 82 -10.76 -3.79 26.20
C MET A 82 -10.20 -4.64 27.34
N SER A 83 -8.88 -4.69 27.51
CA SER A 83 -8.21 -5.50 28.54
C SER A 83 -7.64 -4.66 29.69
N GLY A 84 -7.47 -3.36 29.50
CA GLY A 84 -6.82 -2.43 30.42
C GLY A 84 -5.30 -2.61 30.52
N LYS A 85 -4.68 -3.37 29.61
CA LYS A 85 -3.25 -3.72 29.69
C LYS A 85 -2.46 -3.11 28.52
N PRO A 86 -1.22 -2.68 28.75
CA PRO A 86 -0.28 -2.39 27.65
C PRO A 86 0.04 -3.70 26.92
N GLU A 87 0.04 -3.65 25.60
CA GLU A 87 0.44 -4.78 24.75
C GLU A 87 1.03 -4.28 23.43
N PRO A 88 1.97 -5.04 22.85
CA PRO A 88 2.53 -4.74 21.55
C PRO A 88 1.43 -4.57 20.52
N ASN A 89 1.63 -3.64 19.58
CA ASN A 89 0.78 -3.57 18.40
C ASN A 89 0.76 -4.92 17.65
N GLY A 90 -0.25 -5.10 16.81
CA GLY A 90 -0.49 -6.39 16.16
C GLY A 90 -1.55 -6.28 15.08
N THR A 91 -2.71 -6.88 15.28
CA THR A 91 -3.83 -6.81 14.33
C THR A 91 -5.11 -6.38 15.03
N SER A 92 -5.76 -5.33 14.53
CA SER A 92 -7.13 -4.97 14.93
C SER A 92 -8.15 -5.70 14.05
N ILE A 93 -9.21 -6.18 14.67
CA ILE A 93 -10.37 -6.76 13.99
C ILE A 93 -11.58 -5.89 14.30
N VAL A 94 -12.18 -5.33 13.26
CA VAL A 94 -13.27 -4.36 13.35
C VAL A 94 -14.43 -4.83 12.49
N ASP A 95 -15.63 -4.93 13.07
CA ASP A 95 -16.86 -5.10 12.31
C ASP A 95 -17.19 -3.80 11.58
N VAL A 96 -17.30 -3.88 10.26
CA VAL A 96 -17.65 -2.77 9.35
C VAL A 96 -18.90 -3.11 8.52
N THR A 97 -19.75 -4.00 9.04
CA THR A 97 -21.05 -4.34 8.46
C THR A 97 -21.92 -3.11 8.36
N ASP A 98 -22.00 -2.31 9.44
CA ASP A 98 -22.46 -0.92 9.38
C ASP A 98 -21.23 0.01 9.30
N PRO A 99 -20.89 0.53 8.11
CA PRO A 99 -19.72 1.39 7.93
C PRO A 99 -19.85 2.75 8.63
N ALA A 100 -21.06 3.18 9.01
CA ALA A 100 -21.24 4.41 9.79
C ALA A 100 -20.96 4.20 11.29
N HIS A 101 -21.03 2.95 11.78
CA HIS A 101 -20.82 2.60 13.18
C HIS A 101 -19.89 1.39 13.33
N PRO A 102 -18.62 1.49 12.88
CA PRO A 102 -17.67 0.39 12.95
C PRO A 102 -17.38 -0.04 14.39
N GLN A 103 -17.46 -1.33 14.68
CA GLN A 103 -17.32 -1.89 16.03
C GLN A 103 -16.01 -2.63 16.20
N TYR A 104 -15.17 -2.20 17.13
CA TYR A 104 -13.91 -2.88 17.44
C TYR A 104 -14.19 -4.20 18.18
N LEU A 105 -13.79 -5.33 17.60
CA LEU A 105 -14.11 -6.66 18.13
C LEU A 105 -12.96 -7.24 18.95
N ARG A 106 -11.74 -7.11 18.44
CA ARG A 106 -10.57 -7.76 19.03
C ARG A 106 -9.28 -7.12 18.58
N HIS A 107 -8.31 -7.13 19.48
CA HIS A 107 -6.90 -6.97 19.14
C HIS A 107 -6.15 -8.29 19.34
N ILE A 108 -5.26 -8.63 18.40
CA ILE A 108 -4.33 -9.75 18.53
C ILE A 108 -2.92 -9.16 18.57
N PRO A 109 -2.19 -9.23 19.70
CA PRO A 109 -0.81 -8.74 19.79
C PRO A 109 0.13 -9.36 18.75
N GLY A 110 1.10 -8.56 18.30
CA GLY A 110 2.16 -8.93 17.38
C GLY A 110 3.51 -9.06 18.08
N GLN A 111 4.59 -8.93 17.31
CA GLN A 111 5.96 -8.96 17.84
C GLN A 111 6.23 -7.68 18.66
N GLU A 112 6.91 -7.82 19.80
CA GLU A 112 7.51 -6.68 20.50
C GLU A 112 8.50 -5.95 19.58
N GLY A 113 8.46 -4.62 19.60
CA GLY A 113 9.31 -3.81 18.75
C GLY A 113 8.67 -2.47 18.40
N LYS A 114 9.44 -1.60 17.76
CA LYS A 114 9.03 -0.24 17.44
C LYS A 114 8.99 -0.04 15.94
N TYR A 115 8.01 0.71 15.46
CA TYR A 115 7.86 0.97 14.03
C TYR A 115 7.91 -0.36 13.24
N GLU A 116 8.63 -0.43 12.12
CA GLU A 116 8.72 -1.66 11.30
C GLU A 116 9.44 -2.84 12.00
N SER A 117 10.10 -2.65 13.14
CA SER A 117 10.78 -3.76 13.85
C SER A 117 9.85 -4.60 14.75
N GLY A 118 8.57 -4.24 14.86
CA GLY A 118 7.57 -4.98 15.62
C GLY A 118 6.19 -4.97 14.97
N GLY A 119 5.17 -5.43 15.69
CA GLY A 119 3.78 -5.45 15.24
C GLY A 119 3.40 -6.69 14.42
N ALA A 120 2.41 -6.52 13.54
CA ALA A 120 1.91 -7.51 12.59
C ALA A 120 1.30 -6.76 11.40
N GLN A 121 2.17 -6.10 10.64
CA GLN A 121 1.79 -5.03 9.70
C GLN A 121 0.96 -5.51 8.50
N MET A 122 1.15 -6.74 8.04
CA MET A 122 0.51 -7.25 6.83
C MET A 122 -0.50 -8.34 7.16
N VAL A 123 -1.67 -8.29 6.50
CA VAL A 123 -2.76 -9.27 6.66
C VAL A 123 -3.39 -9.62 5.31
N ARG A 124 -3.88 -10.86 5.18
CA ARG A 124 -4.71 -11.40 4.09
C ARG A 124 -5.72 -12.38 4.67
N VAL A 125 -6.88 -12.52 4.04
CA VAL A 125 -7.96 -13.38 4.53
C VAL A 125 -8.54 -14.21 3.40
N CYS A 126 -8.83 -15.47 3.68
CA CYS A 126 -9.50 -16.40 2.77
C CYS A 126 -10.58 -17.18 3.53
N ASP A 127 -11.72 -17.45 2.89
CA ASP A 127 -12.67 -18.43 3.41
C ASP A 127 -12.10 -19.84 3.24
N GLY A 128 -12.25 -20.68 4.25
CA GLY A 128 -11.79 -22.06 4.18
C GLY A 128 -12.53 -22.90 3.14
N LYS A 129 -13.75 -22.49 2.74
CA LYS A 129 -14.53 -23.14 1.67
C LYS A 129 -13.94 -22.92 0.27
N ASP A 130 -13.15 -21.86 0.09
CA ASP A 130 -12.55 -21.48 -1.19
C ASP A 130 -11.16 -22.10 -1.35
N LEU A 131 -10.50 -22.46 -0.23
CA LEU A 131 -9.24 -23.17 -0.21
C LEU A 131 -9.40 -24.67 -0.54
N PRO A 132 -8.51 -25.29 -1.34
CA PRO A 132 -8.66 -26.68 -1.77
C PRO A 132 -8.78 -27.72 -0.65
N LYS A 133 -8.14 -27.48 0.50
CA LYS A 133 -8.15 -28.38 1.67
C LYS A 133 -8.51 -27.65 2.97
N GLY A 134 -9.08 -26.45 2.87
CA GLY A 134 -9.51 -25.69 4.04
C GLY A 134 -10.73 -26.30 4.72
N ASP A 135 -10.88 -26.07 6.03
CA ASP A 135 -12.14 -26.35 6.70
C ASP A 135 -13.20 -25.39 6.16
N ARG A 136 -14.27 -25.94 5.56
CA ARG A 136 -15.34 -25.16 4.93
C ARG A 136 -16.08 -24.23 5.90
N SER A 137 -15.98 -24.48 7.22
CA SER A 137 -16.57 -23.64 8.26
C SER A 137 -15.61 -22.58 8.82
N ALA A 138 -14.33 -22.63 8.43
CA ALA A 138 -13.32 -21.71 8.89
C ALA A 138 -13.21 -20.48 7.98
N VAL A 139 -12.66 -19.41 8.56
CA VAL A 139 -12.11 -18.27 7.83
C VAL A 139 -10.68 -18.12 8.31
N TYR A 140 -9.72 -18.01 7.40
CA TYR A 140 -8.32 -17.99 7.74
C TYR A 140 -7.71 -16.62 7.48
N MET A 141 -7.01 -16.08 8.47
CA MET A 141 -6.20 -14.87 8.34
C MET A 141 -4.72 -15.26 8.31
N LEU A 142 -4.05 -14.94 7.21
CA LEU A 142 -2.60 -14.93 7.10
C LEU A 142 -2.09 -13.55 7.51
N ARG A 143 -1.13 -13.47 8.43
CA ARG A 143 -0.49 -12.21 8.81
C ARG A 143 1.01 -12.35 8.98
N THR A 144 1.73 -11.23 8.95
CA THR A 144 3.09 -11.18 9.51
C THR A 144 3.04 -11.18 11.04
N PHE A 145 4.10 -11.67 11.67
CA PHE A 145 4.40 -11.48 13.08
C PHE A 145 5.73 -10.72 13.16
N GLY A 146 5.59 -9.41 13.04
CA GLY A 146 6.67 -8.43 12.93
C GLY A 146 7.67 -8.80 11.85
N SER A 147 8.89 -9.13 12.27
CA SER A 147 10.03 -9.46 11.42
C SER A 147 10.43 -10.94 11.48
N GLU A 148 9.76 -11.77 12.26
CA GLU A 148 10.26 -13.12 12.62
C GLU A 148 9.50 -14.28 11.96
N ALA A 149 8.23 -14.07 11.62
CA ALA A 149 7.37 -15.15 11.17
C ALA A 149 6.16 -14.67 10.36
N HIS A 150 5.53 -15.60 9.65
CA HIS A 150 4.15 -15.49 9.20
C HIS A 150 3.27 -16.38 10.07
N GLU A 151 2.07 -15.91 10.41
CA GLU A 151 1.09 -16.65 11.19
C GLU A 151 -0.19 -16.86 10.42
N ILE A 152 -0.84 -17.99 10.67
CA ILE A 152 -2.13 -18.35 10.13
C ILE A 152 -3.08 -18.56 11.29
N TRP A 153 -4.18 -17.82 11.29
CA TRP A 153 -5.19 -17.82 12.35
C TRP A 153 -6.53 -18.26 11.77
N ASN A 154 -7.31 -19.03 12.53
CA ASN A 154 -8.72 -19.20 12.29
C ASN A 154 -9.47 -18.02 12.95
N VAL A 155 -10.19 -17.27 12.13
CA VAL A 155 -10.96 -16.08 12.48
C VAL A 155 -12.45 -16.25 12.16
N ALA A 156 -12.94 -17.49 12.06
CA ALA A 156 -14.36 -17.80 11.88
C ALA A 156 -15.25 -17.17 12.97
N ASP A 157 -14.74 -17.08 14.19
CA ASP A 157 -15.20 -16.15 15.22
C ASP A 157 -14.20 -14.99 15.33
N PRO A 158 -14.47 -13.82 14.71
CA PRO A 158 -13.53 -12.70 14.70
C PRO A 158 -13.31 -12.08 16.09
N ALA A 159 -14.17 -12.37 17.08
CA ALA A 159 -13.97 -11.93 18.46
C ALA A 159 -13.04 -12.87 19.26
N ASN A 160 -12.95 -14.14 18.85
CA ASN A 160 -12.15 -15.19 19.50
C ASN A 160 -11.23 -15.93 18.49
N PRO A 161 -10.27 -15.22 17.87
CA PRO A 161 -9.37 -15.80 16.89
C PRO A 161 -8.42 -16.84 17.52
N ALA A 162 -8.13 -17.92 16.78
CA ALA A 162 -7.27 -19.01 17.23
C ALA A 162 -6.06 -19.18 16.29
N LEU A 163 -4.85 -19.20 16.84
CA LEU A 163 -3.64 -19.47 16.06
C LEU A 163 -3.64 -20.94 15.60
N ILE A 164 -3.39 -21.15 14.31
CA ILE A 164 -3.39 -22.50 13.69
C ILE A 164 -1.97 -22.93 13.34
N ALA A 165 -1.20 -22.04 12.70
CA ALA A 165 0.16 -22.36 12.28
C ALA A 165 1.06 -21.10 12.31
N ARG A 166 2.37 -21.33 12.45
CA ARG A 166 3.39 -20.30 12.38
C ARG A 166 4.57 -20.78 11.53
N ILE A 167 4.94 -19.99 10.53
CA ILE A 167 6.12 -20.17 9.68
C ILE A 167 7.18 -19.20 10.19
N GLY A 168 8.11 -19.69 11.03
CA GLY A 168 9.11 -18.87 11.73
C GLY A 168 10.55 -19.09 11.29
N GLY A 169 11.47 -18.43 11.98
CA GLY A 169 12.91 -18.45 11.67
C GLY A 169 13.27 -17.53 10.51
N LEU A 170 12.51 -16.44 10.35
CA LEU A 170 12.65 -15.49 9.26
C LEU A 170 13.28 -14.19 9.74
N LYS A 171 13.66 -13.35 8.78
CA LYS A 171 14.12 -11.97 9.00
C LYS A 171 13.21 -11.04 8.21
N ASP A 172 12.79 -9.94 8.81
CA ASP A 172 12.13 -8.82 8.12
C ASP A 172 10.94 -9.23 7.21
N THR A 173 9.95 -9.92 7.79
CA THR A 173 8.70 -10.24 7.09
C THR A 173 7.92 -8.98 6.73
N HIS A 174 7.34 -8.93 5.53
CA HIS A 174 6.76 -7.70 4.98
C HIS A 174 5.40 -7.95 4.28
N LYS A 175 5.28 -7.66 2.97
CA LYS A 175 4.06 -7.90 2.20
C LYS A 175 3.79 -9.41 1.97
N SER A 176 2.55 -9.73 1.61
CA SER A 176 2.17 -11.06 1.15
C SER A 176 1.04 -11.02 0.12
N TRP A 177 0.97 -12.05 -0.70
CA TRP A 177 -0.17 -12.33 -1.57
C TRP A 177 -0.63 -13.77 -1.36
N TRP A 178 -1.93 -14.00 -1.22
CA TRP A 178 -2.49 -15.33 -1.02
C TRP A 178 -3.63 -15.55 -2.01
N GLU A 179 -3.45 -16.53 -2.89
CA GLU A 179 -4.47 -17.00 -3.82
C GLU A 179 -5.41 -17.95 -3.07
N CYS A 180 -6.62 -17.51 -2.74
CA CYS A 180 -7.55 -18.32 -1.96
C CYS A 180 -8.04 -19.57 -2.71
N ASP A 181 -8.15 -19.52 -4.04
CA ASP A 181 -8.64 -20.61 -4.89
C ASP A 181 -7.64 -21.77 -5.03
N THR A 182 -6.34 -21.45 -5.12
CA THR A 182 -5.27 -22.45 -5.24
C THR A 182 -4.61 -22.78 -3.90
N GLY A 183 -4.71 -21.87 -2.93
CA GLY A 183 -3.96 -21.91 -1.68
C GLY A 183 -2.51 -21.42 -1.80
N ILE A 184 -2.04 -21.02 -2.98
CA ILE A 184 -0.64 -20.58 -3.16
C ILE A 184 -0.43 -19.21 -2.51
N ALA A 185 0.59 -19.12 -1.66
CA ALA A 185 0.98 -17.89 -1.00
C ALA A 185 2.40 -17.48 -1.36
N PHE A 186 2.57 -16.19 -1.66
CA PHE A 186 3.84 -15.52 -1.89
C PHE A 186 4.14 -14.64 -0.69
N LEU A 187 5.09 -15.07 0.13
CA LEU A 187 5.43 -14.44 1.40
C LEU A 187 6.73 -13.66 1.27
N VAL A 188 6.73 -12.37 1.59
CA VAL A 188 7.97 -11.58 1.58
C VAL A 188 8.65 -11.68 2.94
N SER A 189 9.86 -12.24 2.94
CA SER A 189 10.68 -12.44 4.12
C SER A 189 12.13 -12.73 3.74
N GLY A 190 13.04 -12.67 4.70
CA GLY A 190 14.43 -13.07 4.57
C GLY A 190 14.66 -14.45 5.17
N ALA A 191 15.04 -15.41 4.33
CA ALA A 191 15.53 -16.71 4.81
C ALA A 191 16.92 -16.57 5.47
N PRO A 192 17.26 -17.34 6.52
CA PRO A 192 18.47 -17.12 7.32
C PRO A 192 19.79 -17.09 6.54
N ASP A 193 19.91 -17.92 5.52
CA ASP A 193 21.09 -18.16 4.68
C ASP A 193 21.14 -17.30 3.41
N TRP A 194 20.08 -16.53 3.13
CA TRP A 194 20.03 -15.60 2.01
C TRP A 194 20.73 -14.28 2.35
N ARG A 195 21.25 -13.61 1.32
CA ARG A 195 22.07 -12.39 1.45
C ARG A 195 21.24 -11.09 1.46
N THR A 196 19.92 -11.21 1.44
CA THR A 196 18.96 -10.10 1.44
C THR A 196 17.98 -10.26 2.59
N ARG A 197 17.40 -9.16 3.08
CA ARG A 197 16.42 -9.21 4.17
C ARG A 197 14.99 -9.48 3.67
N ARG A 198 14.69 -9.20 2.39
CA ARG A 198 13.36 -9.39 1.81
C ARG A 198 13.45 -10.04 0.43
N MET A 199 12.99 -11.29 0.36
CA MET A 199 12.83 -12.10 -0.85
C MET A 199 11.50 -12.88 -0.77
N THR A 200 11.14 -13.62 -1.81
CA THR A 200 9.88 -14.37 -1.86
C THR A 200 10.07 -15.79 -1.37
N GLN A 201 9.29 -16.21 -0.40
CA GLN A 201 9.07 -17.62 -0.11
C GLN A 201 7.70 -18.03 -0.62
N VAL A 202 7.67 -19.08 -1.45
CA VAL A 202 6.43 -19.60 -2.02
C VAL A 202 5.98 -20.81 -1.21
N TYR A 203 4.74 -20.78 -0.74
CA TYR A 203 4.12 -21.82 0.07
C TYR A 203 2.79 -22.29 -0.55
N ASP A 204 2.52 -23.58 -0.41
CA ASP A 204 1.17 -24.13 -0.53
C ASP A 204 0.50 -24.03 0.85
N LEU A 205 -0.50 -23.15 0.94
CA LEU A 205 -1.38 -22.98 2.10
C LEU A 205 -2.81 -23.47 1.78
N SER A 206 -2.98 -24.39 0.83
CA SER A 206 -4.27 -25.03 0.53
C SER A 206 -4.85 -25.77 1.74
N ASP A 207 -3.97 -26.29 2.61
CA ASP A 207 -4.27 -26.72 3.98
C ASP A 207 -3.58 -25.75 4.96
N PRO A 208 -4.31 -24.76 5.50
CA PRO A 208 -3.74 -23.76 6.41
C PRO A 208 -3.14 -24.32 7.70
N ALA A 209 -3.50 -25.55 8.10
CA ALA A 209 -2.95 -26.21 9.29
C ALA A 209 -1.60 -26.87 9.02
N HIS A 210 -1.29 -27.16 7.76
CA HIS A 210 -0.05 -27.83 7.34
C HIS A 210 0.64 -27.09 6.19
N PRO A 211 1.17 -25.87 6.41
CA PRO A 211 1.88 -25.12 5.37
C PRO A 211 3.03 -25.92 4.73
N VAL A 212 3.06 -26.00 3.41
CA VAL A 212 4.12 -26.70 2.67
C VAL A 212 4.95 -25.70 1.88
N LYS A 213 6.25 -25.62 2.18
CA LYS A 213 7.17 -24.77 1.41
C LYS A 213 7.36 -25.34 0.01
N ILE A 214 7.12 -24.51 -1.00
CA ILE A 214 7.38 -24.86 -2.41
C ILE A 214 8.81 -24.53 -2.79
N ARG A 215 9.23 -23.28 -2.59
CA ARG A 215 10.60 -22.80 -2.88
C ARG A 215 10.89 -21.44 -2.27
N ASP A 216 12.17 -21.11 -2.25
CA ASP A 216 12.67 -19.74 -2.11
C ASP A 216 12.91 -19.14 -3.51
N PHE A 217 12.60 -17.86 -3.69
CA PHE A 217 12.75 -17.13 -4.95
C PHE A 217 13.18 -15.68 -4.73
N GLY A 218 14.14 -15.22 -5.53
CA GLY A 218 14.68 -13.87 -5.46
C GLY A 218 15.53 -13.58 -6.68
N LEU A 219 16.26 -12.47 -6.65
CA LEU A 219 17.15 -12.06 -7.72
C LEU A 219 18.47 -12.84 -7.66
N PRO A 220 19.04 -13.27 -8.79
CA PRO A 220 20.39 -13.84 -8.82
C PRO A 220 21.42 -12.91 -8.17
N GLY A 221 22.23 -13.43 -7.25
CA GLY A 221 23.11 -12.69 -6.35
C GLY A 221 22.60 -12.56 -4.92
N GLN A 222 21.32 -12.91 -4.66
CA GLN A 222 20.75 -12.95 -3.31
C GLN A 222 20.85 -14.33 -2.67
N GLU A 223 20.93 -15.39 -3.48
CA GLU A 223 20.93 -16.78 -3.06
C GLU A 223 22.19 -17.17 -2.25
N PRO A 224 22.09 -18.23 -1.42
CA PRO A 224 23.22 -18.77 -0.67
C PRO A 224 24.42 -19.13 -1.56
N GLY A 225 25.63 -18.80 -1.10
CA GLY A 225 26.87 -19.10 -1.81
C GLY A 225 27.19 -18.18 -3.00
N SER A 226 26.29 -17.26 -3.37
CA SER A 226 26.59 -16.24 -4.37
C SER A 226 27.63 -15.22 -3.86
N THR A 227 28.33 -14.56 -4.79
CA THR A 227 29.35 -13.53 -4.48
C THR A 227 29.04 -12.23 -5.22
N GLY A 228 29.79 -11.16 -4.95
CA GLY A 228 29.59 -9.85 -5.59
C GLY A 228 28.52 -8.98 -4.92
N ALA A 229 28.05 -7.95 -5.63
CA ALA A 229 27.04 -7.02 -5.13
C ALA A 229 25.69 -7.71 -4.94
N VAL A 230 25.03 -7.45 -3.81
CA VAL A 230 23.68 -7.97 -3.55
C VAL A 230 22.67 -7.06 -4.28
N PRO A 231 21.81 -7.61 -5.15
CA PRO A 231 20.74 -6.84 -5.79
C PRO A 231 19.76 -6.23 -4.78
N THR A 232 19.00 -5.24 -5.24
CA THR A 232 17.95 -4.58 -4.44
C THR A 232 16.91 -5.56 -3.90
N GLU A 233 16.22 -5.17 -2.84
CA GLU A 233 15.29 -6.04 -2.11
C GLU A 233 13.88 -6.01 -2.72
N LEU A 234 13.12 -7.09 -2.49
CA LEU A 234 11.71 -7.16 -2.88
C LEU A 234 10.85 -6.36 -1.90
N HIS A 235 9.86 -5.64 -2.43
CA HIS A 235 8.81 -5.05 -1.61
C HIS A 235 7.57 -5.94 -1.52
N GLY A 236 7.00 -6.35 -2.65
CA GLY A 236 5.75 -7.12 -2.69
C GLY A 236 5.45 -7.78 -4.03
N PRO A 237 4.85 -8.98 -4.02
CA PRO A 237 4.24 -9.62 -5.19
C PRO A 237 2.73 -9.33 -5.29
N ILE A 238 2.22 -9.31 -6.51
CA ILE A 238 0.80 -9.50 -6.80
C ILE A 238 0.65 -10.54 -7.90
N SER A 239 -0.14 -11.59 -7.64
CA SER A 239 -0.41 -12.65 -8.60
C SER A 239 -1.75 -12.42 -9.30
N THR A 240 -1.81 -12.74 -10.58
CA THR A 240 -3.05 -12.84 -11.35
C THR A 240 -3.61 -14.27 -11.36
N ASP A 241 -3.27 -15.04 -10.32
CA ASP A 241 -3.70 -16.42 -10.10
C ASP A 241 -3.49 -17.37 -11.31
N SER A 242 -4.18 -18.50 -11.28
CA SER A 242 -4.13 -19.51 -12.34
C SER A 242 -4.70 -19.01 -13.68
N SER A 243 -5.61 -18.04 -13.65
CA SER A 243 -6.26 -17.48 -14.84
C SER A 243 -5.32 -16.61 -15.67
N GLY A 244 -4.48 -15.81 -15.03
CA GLY A 244 -3.50 -14.97 -15.72
C GLY A 244 -2.11 -15.61 -15.84
N ASN A 245 -1.77 -16.59 -14.99
CA ASN A 245 -0.46 -17.25 -14.96
C ASN A 245 0.73 -16.26 -14.84
N ARG A 246 0.56 -15.16 -14.11
CA ARG A 246 1.60 -14.16 -13.89
C ARG A 246 1.72 -13.77 -12.44
N VAL A 247 2.96 -13.50 -12.04
CA VAL A 247 3.28 -12.81 -10.79
C VAL A 247 4.10 -11.57 -11.13
N TYR A 248 3.66 -10.42 -10.62
CA TYR A 248 4.32 -9.14 -10.78
C TYR A 248 4.99 -8.77 -9.46
N PHE A 249 6.31 -8.59 -9.49
CA PHE A 249 7.10 -8.24 -8.31
C PHE A 249 7.60 -6.80 -8.41
N GLY A 250 7.40 -6.03 -7.34
CA GLY A 250 7.97 -4.70 -7.15
C GLY A 250 9.26 -4.74 -6.35
N TYR A 251 10.36 -4.25 -6.93
CA TYR A 251 11.69 -4.20 -6.31
C TYR A 251 12.15 -2.77 -6.04
N GLY A 252 13.02 -2.62 -5.03
CA GLY A 252 13.74 -1.39 -4.76
C GLY A 252 12.86 -0.20 -4.40
N THR A 253 11.81 -0.45 -3.62
CA THR A 253 10.72 0.42 -3.12
C THR A 253 10.77 1.93 -3.40
N ASN A 254 11.89 2.60 -3.11
CA ASN A 254 12.07 4.05 -3.23
C ASN A 254 13.09 4.47 -4.32
N LYS A 255 14.06 3.62 -4.66
CA LYS A 255 15.16 3.99 -5.59
C LYS A 255 15.80 2.77 -6.24
N GLY A 256 16.21 2.94 -7.50
CA GLY A 256 16.89 1.89 -8.28
C GLY A 256 16.05 0.62 -8.44
N GLY A 257 14.73 0.78 -8.46
CA GLY A 257 13.79 -0.34 -8.54
C GLY A 257 13.41 -0.74 -9.94
N PHE A 258 12.62 -1.80 -10.04
CA PHE A 258 12.07 -2.31 -11.29
C PHE A 258 10.81 -3.13 -11.05
N LEU A 259 9.99 -3.23 -12.09
CA LEU A 259 8.95 -4.25 -12.22
C LEU A 259 9.59 -5.53 -12.76
N GLN A 260 9.36 -6.68 -12.13
CA GLN A 260 9.69 -7.99 -12.68
C GLN A 260 8.40 -8.75 -13.03
N ILE A 261 8.33 -9.28 -14.24
CA ILE A 261 7.22 -10.12 -14.71
C ILE A 261 7.70 -11.57 -14.70
N VAL A 262 6.95 -12.43 -14.01
CA VAL A 262 7.32 -13.84 -13.80
C VAL A 262 6.18 -14.75 -14.24
N ASP A 263 6.53 -15.83 -14.94
CA ASP A 263 5.62 -16.93 -15.28
C ASP A 263 5.34 -17.77 -14.03
N ARG A 264 4.06 -17.79 -13.61
CA ARG A 264 3.65 -18.41 -12.35
C ARG A 264 3.85 -19.93 -12.38
N GLU A 265 3.45 -20.60 -13.45
CA GLU A 265 3.59 -22.06 -13.58
C GLU A 265 5.05 -22.51 -13.57
N LYS A 266 5.94 -21.80 -14.28
CA LYS A 266 7.39 -22.06 -14.20
C LYS A 266 7.93 -21.82 -12.79
N LEU A 267 7.47 -20.75 -12.13
CA LEU A 267 7.90 -20.46 -10.77
C LEU A 267 7.54 -21.61 -9.81
N LEU A 268 6.32 -22.15 -9.91
CA LEU A 268 5.81 -23.20 -9.03
C LEU A 268 6.38 -24.59 -9.34
N ASN A 269 6.47 -24.94 -10.62
CA ASN A 269 6.74 -26.30 -11.07
C ASN A 269 8.16 -26.52 -11.64
N GLY A 270 8.91 -25.44 -11.89
CA GLY A 270 10.28 -25.51 -12.37
C GLY A 270 11.29 -25.99 -11.31
N PRO A 271 12.57 -26.13 -11.69
CA PRO A 271 13.64 -26.52 -10.76
C PRO A 271 13.72 -25.58 -9.54
N LYS A 272 13.71 -26.16 -8.34
CA LYS A 272 13.55 -25.42 -7.07
C LYS A 272 14.85 -25.01 -6.40
N GLN A 273 15.99 -25.60 -6.79
CA GLN A 273 17.28 -25.27 -6.19
C GLN A 273 17.61 -23.79 -6.46
N PRO A 274 17.94 -22.98 -5.44
CA PRO A 274 18.15 -21.53 -5.60
C PRO A 274 19.55 -21.26 -6.17
N ILE A 275 19.72 -21.53 -7.46
CA ILE A 275 20.89 -21.13 -8.24
C ILE A 275 20.48 -20.10 -9.29
N ALA A 276 21.44 -19.27 -9.72
CA ALA A 276 21.19 -18.17 -10.65
C ALA A 276 20.44 -18.57 -11.94
N GLU A 277 20.63 -19.79 -12.45
CA GLU A 277 19.88 -20.31 -13.60
C GLU A 277 18.40 -20.52 -13.27
N ASN A 278 18.10 -21.29 -12.22
CA ASN A 278 16.73 -21.61 -11.79
C ASN A 278 15.95 -20.39 -11.25
N LEU A 279 16.65 -19.34 -10.79
CA LEU A 279 16.04 -18.07 -10.41
C LEU A 279 15.70 -17.20 -11.62
N ARG A 280 16.40 -17.37 -12.75
CA ARG A 280 16.09 -16.68 -14.01
C ARG A 280 15.04 -17.41 -14.84
N ASP A 281 14.93 -18.74 -14.71
CA ASP A 281 14.03 -19.56 -15.53
C ASP A 281 12.56 -19.06 -15.58
N PRO A 282 11.91 -18.69 -14.45
CA PRO A 282 10.53 -18.21 -14.51
C PRO A 282 10.43 -16.72 -14.86
N GLU A 283 11.54 -15.97 -14.94
CA GLU A 283 11.51 -14.55 -15.29
C GLU A 283 11.24 -14.37 -16.79
N ILE A 284 10.23 -13.55 -17.10
CA ILE A 284 9.90 -13.16 -18.47
C ILE A 284 10.68 -11.91 -18.85
N SER A 285 10.62 -10.88 -18.00
CA SER A 285 11.32 -9.62 -18.22
C SER A 285 11.42 -8.78 -16.95
N ARG A 286 12.19 -7.70 -17.06
CA ARG A 286 12.26 -6.61 -16.08
C ARG A 286 12.10 -5.27 -16.78
N MET A 287 11.33 -4.37 -16.19
CA MET A 287 11.25 -2.98 -16.61
C MET A 287 11.92 -2.10 -15.55
N PRO A 288 13.13 -1.56 -15.82
CA PRO A 288 13.79 -0.66 -14.89
C PRO A 288 13.00 0.64 -14.74
N LEU A 289 12.91 1.13 -13.50
CA LEU A 289 12.48 2.50 -13.23
C LEU A 289 13.70 3.44 -13.22
N SER A 290 13.44 4.74 -13.11
CA SER A 290 14.47 5.73 -12.82
C SER A 290 15.30 5.33 -11.59
N ALA A 291 16.58 5.67 -11.57
CA ALA A 291 17.43 5.46 -10.40
C ALA A 291 16.92 6.16 -9.13
N LEU A 292 16.02 7.13 -9.28
CA LEU A 292 15.39 7.91 -8.20
C LEU A 292 14.07 7.32 -7.70
N ASN A 293 13.58 6.24 -8.32
CA ASN A 293 12.26 5.66 -8.07
C ASN A 293 12.36 4.14 -7.89
N GLY A 294 11.31 3.56 -7.33
CA GLY A 294 11.23 2.15 -7.03
C GLY A 294 9.83 1.60 -7.11
N ALA A 295 9.66 0.28 -7.11
CA ALA A 295 8.34 -0.32 -7.15
C ALA A 295 7.96 -0.86 -5.77
N HIS A 296 7.08 -0.14 -5.06
CA HIS A 296 6.46 -0.61 -3.80
C HIS A 296 5.29 -1.56 -4.11
N THR A 297 4.36 -1.14 -4.98
CA THR A 297 3.24 -1.98 -5.43
C THR A 297 3.28 -2.10 -6.96
N ALA A 298 3.11 -3.32 -7.47
CA ALA A 298 2.95 -3.60 -8.90
C ALA A 298 1.57 -4.23 -9.14
N PHE A 299 0.55 -3.39 -9.39
CA PHE A 299 -0.84 -3.80 -9.47
C PHE A 299 -1.27 -4.09 -10.92
N PRO A 300 -1.56 -5.36 -11.27
CA PRO A 300 -1.86 -5.75 -12.64
C PRO A 300 -3.34 -5.55 -13.01
N MET A 301 -3.56 -5.16 -14.25
CA MET A 301 -4.85 -4.93 -14.90
C MET A 301 -4.83 -5.52 -16.32
N PRO A 302 -4.75 -6.86 -16.46
CA PRO A 302 -4.72 -7.52 -17.77
C PRO A 302 -6.03 -7.31 -18.52
N GLY A 303 -6.01 -7.14 -19.85
CA GLY A 303 -7.20 -6.93 -20.67
C GLY A 303 -7.94 -5.64 -20.32
N MET A 304 -7.21 -4.56 -20.04
CA MET A 304 -7.75 -3.21 -19.90
C MET A 304 -8.38 -2.77 -21.22
N PRO A 305 -9.67 -2.42 -21.28
CA PRO A 305 -10.27 -1.85 -22.48
C PRO A 305 -9.77 -0.40 -22.66
N ILE A 306 -9.29 -0.06 -23.86
CA ILE A 306 -8.90 1.31 -24.19
C ILE A 306 -9.91 1.88 -25.19
N ALA A 307 -10.71 2.85 -24.75
CA ALA A 307 -11.84 3.37 -25.54
C ALA A 307 -11.40 3.88 -26.92
N GLU A 308 -10.32 4.66 -26.96
CA GLU A 308 -9.76 5.21 -28.20
C GLU A 308 -9.20 4.14 -29.15
N PHE A 309 -8.84 2.95 -28.64
CA PHE A 309 -8.32 1.85 -29.46
C PHE A 309 -9.41 0.85 -29.88
N SER A 310 -10.69 1.12 -29.57
CA SER A 310 -11.80 0.19 -29.82
C SER A 310 -11.98 -0.19 -31.30
N HIS A 311 -11.58 0.71 -32.21
CA HIS A 311 -11.63 0.51 -33.66
C HIS A 311 -10.32 -0.01 -34.27
N ASP A 312 -9.26 -0.12 -33.48
CA ASP A 312 -7.97 -0.63 -33.97
C ASP A 312 -8.09 -2.09 -34.37
N LYS A 313 -7.37 -2.49 -35.42
CA LYS A 313 -7.34 -3.89 -35.84
C LYS A 313 -6.75 -4.78 -34.76
N ASP A 314 -5.62 -4.35 -34.18
CA ASP A 314 -4.82 -5.08 -33.22
C ASP A 314 -4.66 -4.22 -31.95
N GLY A 315 -4.78 -4.82 -30.76
CA GLY A 315 -4.48 -4.11 -29.51
C GLY A 315 -5.60 -3.25 -28.91
N LYS A 316 -6.87 -3.60 -29.19
CA LYS A 316 -8.04 -2.95 -28.58
C LYS A 316 -8.06 -2.98 -27.05
N THR A 317 -7.39 -3.97 -26.48
CA THR A 317 -7.14 -4.11 -25.04
C THR A 317 -5.65 -4.12 -24.77
N ARG A 318 -5.27 -3.63 -23.60
CA ARG A 318 -3.87 -3.65 -23.12
C ARG A 318 -3.77 -4.37 -21.80
N ASP A 319 -2.66 -5.05 -21.57
CA ASP A 319 -2.30 -5.50 -20.23
C ASP A 319 -1.53 -4.37 -19.56
N ILE A 320 -2.07 -3.83 -18.47
CA ILE A 320 -1.48 -2.67 -17.79
C ILE A 320 -1.00 -3.10 -16.41
N VAL A 321 0.15 -2.57 -15.97
CA VAL A 321 0.57 -2.62 -14.57
C VAL A 321 0.68 -1.20 -14.04
N MET A 322 -0.06 -0.91 -12.98
CA MET A 322 0.12 0.31 -12.19
C MET A 322 1.22 0.07 -11.18
N ILE A 323 2.27 0.88 -11.24
CA ILE A 323 3.43 0.81 -10.35
C ILE A 323 3.36 2.00 -9.40
N VAL A 324 3.31 1.72 -8.11
CA VAL A 324 3.28 2.74 -7.06
C VAL A 324 4.63 2.74 -6.36
N ASP A 325 5.27 3.90 -6.29
CA ASP A 325 6.51 4.10 -5.54
C ASP A 325 6.21 4.40 -4.05
N GLU A 326 7.20 4.37 -3.15
CA GLU A 326 7.06 4.82 -1.75
C GLU A 326 7.97 5.99 -1.39
N ALA A 327 7.36 7.07 -0.88
CA ALA A 327 8.08 8.06 -0.08
C ALA A 327 8.46 7.52 1.30
N ILE A 328 9.73 7.61 1.66
CA ILE A 328 10.29 7.15 2.95
C ILE A 328 10.79 8.29 3.84
N LEU A 329 10.98 9.51 3.30
CA LEU A 329 11.47 10.67 4.04
C LEU A 329 10.39 11.75 4.22
N ASN A 330 10.47 12.46 5.36
CA ASN A 330 9.59 13.57 5.69
C ASN A 330 9.99 14.84 4.91
N GLU A 331 9.04 15.76 4.75
CA GLU A 331 9.23 17.12 4.22
C GLU A 331 9.99 17.16 2.88
N CYS A 332 9.73 16.18 2.01
CA CYS A 332 10.33 16.08 0.67
C CYS A 332 11.86 16.01 0.66
N GLY A 333 12.46 15.38 1.68
CA GLY A 333 13.91 15.15 1.77
C GLY A 333 14.49 14.16 0.75
N GLU A 334 13.72 13.75 -0.25
CA GLU A 334 14.07 12.75 -1.27
C GLU A 334 13.44 13.10 -2.63
N ALA A 335 13.80 12.34 -3.67
CA ALA A 335 13.18 12.46 -4.98
C ALA A 335 11.67 12.13 -4.91
N ARG A 336 10.87 12.83 -5.73
CA ARG A 336 9.41 12.66 -5.74
C ARG A 336 9.05 11.22 -6.13
N GLN A 337 8.28 10.58 -5.27
CA GLN A 337 7.73 9.24 -5.47
C GLN A 337 6.32 9.37 -6.06
N MET A 338 6.08 8.62 -7.14
CA MET A 338 4.93 8.83 -8.04
C MET A 338 4.19 7.52 -8.30
N VAL A 339 3.06 7.63 -9.00
CA VAL A 339 2.37 6.49 -9.60
C VAL A 339 2.73 6.45 -11.09
N TRP A 340 2.98 5.27 -11.61
CA TRP A 340 3.34 5.03 -12.99
C TRP A 340 2.44 3.97 -13.62
N PHE A 341 2.21 4.05 -14.93
CA PHE A 341 1.48 3.04 -15.67
C PHE A 341 2.38 2.46 -16.76
N ALA A 342 2.46 1.14 -16.80
CA ALA A 342 3.22 0.41 -17.79
C ALA A 342 2.30 -0.45 -18.65
N ASP A 343 2.46 -0.38 -19.97
CA ASP A 343 1.89 -1.35 -20.91
C ASP A 343 2.80 -2.57 -20.97
N VAL A 344 2.27 -3.72 -20.56
CA VAL A 344 2.93 -5.02 -20.53
C VAL A 344 2.31 -6.02 -21.51
N THR A 345 1.46 -5.56 -22.44
CA THR A 345 0.81 -6.41 -23.47
C THR A 345 1.84 -7.24 -24.25
N THR A 346 3.03 -6.67 -24.48
CA THR A 346 4.20 -7.42 -24.93
C THR A 346 5.13 -7.61 -23.73
N GLU A 347 4.95 -8.70 -22.98
CA GLU A 347 5.59 -8.90 -21.67
C GLU A 347 7.13 -8.90 -21.72
N THR A 348 7.72 -9.23 -22.87
CA THR A 348 9.18 -9.17 -23.08
C THR A 348 9.72 -7.76 -23.32
N ARG A 349 8.83 -6.79 -23.58
CA ARG A 349 9.15 -5.39 -23.90
C ARG A 349 8.14 -4.45 -23.23
N PRO A 350 8.03 -4.48 -21.89
CA PRO A 350 7.14 -3.58 -21.18
C PRO A 350 7.59 -2.13 -21.39
N MET A 351 6.64 -1.19 -21.43
CA MET A 351 6.93 0.22 -21.61
C MET A 351 6.15 1.09 -20.63
N MET A 352 6.81 2.11 -20.10
CA MET A 352 6.12 3.15 -19.33
C MET A 352 5.30 4.02 -20.27
N ILE A 353 4.02 4.21 -19.98
CA ILE A 353 3.09 4.97 -20.83
C ILE A 353 2.63 6.28 -20.21
N SER A 354 2.56 6.37 -18.88
CA SER A 354 2.13 7.59 -18.17
C SER A 354 2.55 7.60 -16.71
N SER A 355 2.31 8.72 -16.03
CA SER A 355 2.51 8.87 -14.59
C SER A 355 1.54 9.86 -13.95
N TYR A 356 1.44 9.80 -12.62
CA TYR A 356 0.64 10.69 -11.80
C TYR A 356 1.37 11.09 -10.52
N THR A 357 1.24 12.37 -10.15
CA THR A 357 1.60 12.86 -8.81
C THR A 357 0.66 13.97 -8.39
N VAL A 358 0.42 14.07 -7.08
CA VAL A 358 -0.25 15.23 -6.48
C VAL A 358 0.65 16.45 -6.65
N PRO A 359 0.13 17.61 -7.13
CA PRO A 359 0.90 18.85 -7.16
C PRO A 359 1.22 19.32 -5.75
N GLU A 360 2.50 19.49 -5.42
CA GLU A 360 2.95 19.91 -4.09
C GLU A 360 2.25 21.19 -3.60
N ALA A 361 2.19 22.19 -4.48
CA ALA A 361 1.62 23.51 -4.20
C ALA A 361 0.10 23.49 -3.93
N SER A 362 -0.60 22.39 -4.23
CA SER A 362 -2.05 22.28 -3.97
C SER A 362 -2.40 22.15 -2.48
N GLY A 363 -1.45 21.78 -1.63
CA GLY A 363 -1.64 21.68 -0.18
C GLY A 363 -0.41 22.05 0.65
N SER A 364 0.61 22.63 0.01
CA SER A 364 1.93 22.92 0.59
C SER A 364 2.51 21.70 1.30
N PHE A 365 2.42 20.54 0.65
CA PHE A 365 2.61 19.24 1.30
C PHE A 365 4.05 19.00 1.78
N CYS A 366 5.06 19.64 1.18
CA CYS A 366 6.43 19.54 1.71
C CYS A 366 6.57 20.30 3.04
N GLU A 367 5.86 21.41 3.20
CA GLU A 367 5.89 22.22 4.42
C GLU A 367 4.91 21.74 5.49
N ARG A 368 3.84 21.03 5.10
CA ARG A 368 2.79 20.53 6.00
C ARG A 368 3.32 19.58 7.09
N GLY A 369 4.43 18.89 6.82
CA GLY A 369 5.06 17.92 7.72
C GLY A 369 4.75 16.47 7.35
N GLY A 370 5.55 15.53 7.86
CA GLY A 370 5.44 14.12 7.48
C GLY A 370 5.90 13.83 6.06
N ARG A 371 5.69 12.60 5.61
CA ARG A 371 6.01 12.17 4.23
C ARG A 371 4.99 12.73 3.24
N PHE A 372 5.47 13.07 2.04
CA PHE A 372 4.65 13.48 0.90
C PHE A 372 5.12 12.79 -0.38
N GLY A 373 4.26 11.94 -0.94
CA GLY A 373 4.51 11.13 -2.12
C GLY A 373 3.58 9.92 -2.11
N SER A 374 3.59 9.14 -3.18
CA SER A 374 2.84 7.88 -3.20
C SER A 374 3.37 6.90 -2.15
N HIS A 375 2.54 5.93 -1.78
CA HIS A 375 2.94 4.80 -0.95
C HIS A 375 2.37 3.49 -1.47
N SER A 376 1.05 3.34 -1.46
CA SER A 376 0.38 2.09 -1.82
C SER A 376 -0.94 2.33 -2.54
N SER A 377 -1.33 1.38 -3.40
CA SER A 377 -2.69 1.32 -3.93
C SER A 377 -3.58 0.45 -3.06
N SER A 378 -4.90 0.59 -3.23
CA SER A 378 -5.82 -0.51 -2.94
C SER A 378 -5.42 -1.74 -3.76
N GLU A 379 -5.60 -2.93 -3.19
CA GLU A 379 -5.18 -4.19 -3.79
C GLU A 379 -6.39 -5.09 -4.14
N SER A 380 -7.60 -4.68 -3.78
CA SER A 380 -8.85 -5.29 -4.23
C SER A 380 -9.02 -5.23 -5.75
N MET A 381 -9.41 -6.36 -6.33
CA MET A 381 -9.79 -6.49 -7.74
C MET A 381 -11.31 -6.53 -7.92
N ALA A 382 -12.07 -6.05 -6.93
CA ALA A 382 -13.54 -6.04 -7.00
C ALA A 382 -14.06 -5.22 -8.21
N PRO A 383 -15.04 -5.73 -8.98
CA PRO A 383 -15.53 -5.09 -10.21
C PRO A 383 -16.10 -3.67 -10.05
N VAL A 384 -16.44 -3.27 -8.83
CA VAL A 384 -16.94 -1.91 -8.52
C VAL A 384 -15.91 -0.85 -8.94
N TYR A 385 -14.62 -1.09 -8.70
CA TYR A 385 -13.55 -0.12 -8.97
C TYR A 385 -12.45 -0.65 -9.88
N TYR A 386 -12.22 -1.95 -9.94
CA TYR A 386 -11.15 -2.54 -10.74
C TYR A 386 -11.25 -2.12 -12.21
N LYS A 387 -10.13 -1.64 -12.77
CA LYS A 387 -10.03 -1.05 -14.14
C LYS A 387 -10.87 0.22 -14.36
N LYS A 388 -11.37 0.86 -13.31
CA LYS A 388 -12.12 2.12 -13.40
C LYS A 388 -11.48 3.21 -12.58
N ILE A 389 -11.30 2.96 -11.29
CA ILE A 389 -10.72 3.91 -10.35
C ILE A 389 -9.64 3.21 -9.51
N ALA A 390 -8.45 3.79 -9.46
CA ALA A 390 -7.41 3.40 -8.51
C ALA A 390 -7.47 4.32 -7.28
N PHE A 391 -7.39 3.74 -6.09
CA PHE A 391 -7.22 4.48 -4.85
C PHE A 391 -5.77 4.37 -4.38
N ILE A 392 -5.13 5.52 -4.17
CA ILE A 392 -3.72 5.60 -3.80
C ILE A 392 -3.59 6.34 -2.48
N ALA A 393 -2.91 5.72 -1.51
CA ALA A 393 -2.46 6.40 -0.30
C ALA A 393 -1.25 7.28 -0.63
N PHE A 394 -1.33 8.54 -0.22
CA PHE A 394 -0.36 9.59 -0.55
C PHE A 394 0.16 10.32 0.71
N PHE A 395 0.30 9.58 1.82
CA PHE A 395 0.72 10.08 3.13
C PHE A 395 -0.03 11.34 3.58
N ASN A 396 0.66 12.48 3.74
CA ASN A 396 0.04 13.73 4.20
C ASN A 396 -0.91 14.37 3.18
N ALA A 397 -0.93 13.85 1.95
CA ALA A 397 -1.88 14.19 0.92
C ALA A 397 -3.09 13.25 0.89
N GLY A 398 -3.25 12.34 1.86
CA GLY A 398 -4.47 11.54 2.04
C GLY A 398 -4.66 10.44 1.00
N VAL A 399 -5.93 10.08 0.74
CA VAL A 399 -6.33 9.15 -0.33
C VAL A 399 -6.61 9.92 -1.61
N ARG A 400 -6.09 9.43 -2.74
CA ARG A 400 -6.37 9.95 -4.10
C ARG A 400 -7.14 8.91 -4.91
N ALA A 401 -8.25 9.31 -5.53
CA ALA A 401 -8.96 8.51 -6.53
C ALA A 401 -8.56 8.95 -7.93
N LEU A 402 -8.02 8.03 -8.72
CA LEU A 402 -7.62 8.25 -10.10
C LEU A 402 -8.57 7.50 -11.04
N ASP A 403 -9.21 8.20 -11.97
CA ASP A 403 -9.83 7.57 -13.14
C ASP A 403 -8.71 7.00 -14.03
N ILE A 404 -8.72 5.68 -14.19
CA ILE A 404 -7.69 4.92 -14.90
C ILE A 404 -8.25 4.20 -16.13
N ARG A 405 -9.49 4.53 -16.55
CA ARG A 405 -10.09 3.97 -17.77
C ARG A 405 -9.29 4.33 -19.02
N ASP A 406 -8.57 5.45 -18.97
CA ASP A 406 -7.47 5.76 -19.89
C ASP A 406 -6.13 5.76 -19.11
N PRO A 407 -5.39 4.64 -19.09
CA PRO A 407 -4.11 4.54 -18.40
C PRO A 407 -2.99 5.33 -19.10
N TYR A 408 -3.21 5.89 -20.31
CA TYR A 408 -2.26 6.81 -20.93
C TYR A 408 -2.42 8.24 -20.37
N HIS A 409 -3.59 8.57 -19.82
CA HIS A 409 -3.89 9.90 -19.26
C HIS A 409 -4.65 9.77 -17.94
N PRO A 410 -4.07 9.17 -16.89
CA PRO A 410 -4.73 9.01 -15.60
C PRO A 410 -5.08 10.37 -15.00
N ARG A 411 -6.28 10.48 -14.41
CA ARG A 411 -6.79 11.77 -13.90
C ARG A 411 -7.34 11.63 -12.49
N GLU A 412 -6.92 12.52 -11.59
CA GLU A 412 -7.54 12.61 -10.27
C GLU A 412 -9.00 13.06 -10.39
N VAL A 413 -9.91 12.27 -9.81
CA VAL A 413 -11.36 12.54 -9.76
C VAL A 413 -11.87 12.80 -8.35
N GLY A 414 -11.04 12.59 -7.33
CA GLY A 414 -11.39 12.89 -5.95
C GLY A 414 -10.24 12.67 -4.99
N TYR A 415 -10.35 13.25 -3.80
CA TYR A 415 -9.41 13.03 -2.71
C TYR A 415 -10.09 13.18 -1.35
N PHE A 416 -9.47 12.60 -0.33
CA PHE A 416 -9.83 12.80 1.07
C PHE A 416 -8.58 12.84 1.94
N ILE A 417 -8.41 13.92 2.70
CA ILE A 417 -7.36 14.08 3.71
C ILE A 417 -8.06 14.14 5.06
N PRO A 418 -7.89 13.12 5.91
CA PRO A 418 -8.45 13.13 7.26
C PRO A 418 -8.04 14.34 8.10
N SER A 419 -8.81 14.61 9.15
CA SER A 419 -8.41 15.56 10.19
C SER A 419 -7.44 14.89 11.16
N ILE A 420 -6.45 15.63 11.65
CA ILE A 420 -5.62 15.16 12.77
C ILE A 420 -6.45 15.06 14.05
N THR A 421 -6.06 14.16 14.94
CA THR A 421 -6.65 13.96 16.27
C THR A 421 -5.58 14.19 17.35
N PRO A 422 -5.95 14.25 18.65
CA PRO A 422 -4.97 14.26 19.73
C PRO A 422 -4.05 13.05 19.76
N ALA A 423 -4.49 11.92 19.18
CA ALA A 423 -3.70 10.71 19.05
C ALA A 423 -2.72 10.77 17.87
N THR A 424 -2.88 11.72 16.93
CA THR A 424 -2.04 11.78 15.75
C THR A 424 -0.57 12.04 16.13
N ASP A 425 0.28 11.08 15.78
CA ASP A 425 1.69 11.07 16.14
C ASP A 425 2.51 12.09 15.33
N LYS A 426 3.61 12.56 15.95
CA LYS A 426 4.47 13.59 15.38
C LYS A 426 5.39 13.02 14.31
N ARG A 427 5.70 13.83 13.29
CA ARG A 427 6.69 13.53 12.26
C ARG A 427 7.81 14.54 12.32
N CYS A 428 9.03 14.04 12.50
CA CYS A 428 10.20 14.87 12.77
C CYS A 428 11.19 14.84 11.61
N VAL A 429 11.91 15.94 11.46
CA VAL A 429 13.13 16.06 10.65
C VAL A 429 14.24 16.62 11.52
N THR A 430 15.47 16.17 11.31
CA THR A 430 16.64 16.72 12.01
C THR A 430 17.28 17.79 11.14
N ILE A 431 17.32 19.03 11.63
CA ILE A 431 17.94 20.18 10.96
C ILE A 431 19.03 20.71 11.89
N GLU A 432 20.28 20.75 11.40
CA GLU A 432 21.44 21.22 12.18
C GLU A 432 21.55 20.54 13.57
N GLY A 433 21.24 19.24 13.62
CA GLY A 433 21.28 18.43 14.85
C GLY A 433 20.13 18.66 15.83
N LYS A 434 19.09 19.40 15.44
CA LYS A 434 17.87 19.62 16.25
C LYS A 434 16.65 19.07 15.54
N ASP A 435 15.80 18.38 16.31
CA ASP A 435 14.55 17.85 15.77
C ASP A 435 13.48 18.92 15.69
N ARG A 436 12.88 19.03 14.51
CA ARG A 436 11.66 19.80 14.27
C ARG A 436 10.55 18.83 13.94
N CYS A 437 9.55 18.78 14.82
CA CYS A 437 8.43 17.86 14.70
C CYS A 437 7.13 18.59 14.39
N LYS A 438 6.34 18.05 13.46
CA LYS A 438 4.99 18.50 13.11
C LYS A 438 4.00 17.35 13.25
N VAL A 439 2.75 17.66 13.60
CA VAL A 439 1.65 16.69 13.56
C VAL A 439 0.99 16.83 12.19
N ALA A 440 0.94 15.74 11.44
CA ALA A 440 0.35 15.68 10.12
C ALA A 440 -0.20 14.27 9.87
N ILE A 441 -1.28 14.19 9.09
CA ILE A 441 -1.80 12.94 8.56
C ILE A 441 -0.71 12.17 7.83
N GLN A 442 -0.74 10.86 7.94
CA GLN A 442 0.10 9.92 7.20
C GLN A 442 -0.77 8.73 6.76
N THR A 443 -1.73 8.99 5.87
CA THR A 443 -2.55 7.92 5.27
C THR A 443 -1.61 6.93 4.61
N ASN A 444 -1.60 5.72 5.15
CA ASN A 444 -0.55 4.75 4.88
C ASN A 444 -0.99 3.79 3.78
N ASN A 445 -2.07 3.05 4.00
CA ASN A 445 -2.66 2.23 2.95
C ASN A 445 -4.16 2.48 2.86
N VAL A 446 -4.69 2.07 1.71
CA VAL A 446 -6.10 2.13 1.37
C VAL A 446 -6.54 0.75 0.86
N GLU A 447 -7.78 0.37 1.11
CA GLU A 447 -8.41 -0.81 0.51
C GLU A 447 -9.88 -0.51 0.18
N THR A 448 -10.50 -1.32 -0.68
CA THR A 448 -11.92 -1.16 -1.05
C THR A 448 -12.68 -2.47 -0.92
N ASP A 449 -14.00 -2.38 -0.71
CA ASP A 449 -14.90 -3.54 -0.70
C ASP A 449 -15.90 -3.54 -1.87
N GLU A 450 -16.64 -4.64 -2.02
CA GLU A 450 -17.61 -4.81 -3.12
C GLU A 450 -18.84 -3.89 -2.99
N ARG A 451 -19.08 -3.33 -1.81
CA ARG A 451 -20.18 -2.38 -1.57
C ARG A 451 -19.84 -0.97 -2.08
N GLY A 452 -18.57 -0.74 -2.41
CA GLY A 452 -18.07 0.55 -2.88
C GLY A 452 -17.53 1.44 -1.75
N TYR A 453 -17.27 0.91 -0.56
CA TYR A 453 -16.59 1.67 0.49
C TYR A 453 -15.08 1.63 0.32
N ILE A 454 -14.43 2.69 0.78
CA ILE A 454 -12.98 2.89 0.73
C ILE A 454 -12.47 3.02 2.16
N TYR A 455 -11.48 2.23 2.53
CA TYR A 455 -10.95 2.08 3.88
C TYR A 455 -9.53 2.62 3.92
N ALA A 456 -9.35 3.78 4.52
CA ALA A 456 -8.06 4.45 4.64
C ALA A 456 -7.53 4.34 6.07
N VAL A 457 -6.33 3.82 6.24
CA VAL A 457 -5.70 3.68 7.56
C VAL A 457 -4.44 4.53 7.67
N ASP A 458 -4.21 5.07 8.86
CA ASP A 458 -3.16 6.07 9.10
C ASP A 458 -2.00 5.50 9.94
N ARG A 459 -0.75 5.71 9.50
CA ARG A 459 0.44 5.26 10.26
C ARG A 459 0.80 6.16 11.42
N ALA A 460 0.21 7.36 11.48
CA ALA A 460 0.39 8.30 12.59
C ALA A 460 -0.75 8.19 13.59
N ASN A 461 -1.31 7.00 13.79
CA ASN A 461 -2.27 6.70 14.86
C ASN A 461 -3.61 7.44 14.74
N THR A 462 -3.92 8.02 13.58
CA THR A 462 -5.21 8.73 13.37
C THR A 462 -6.39 7.77 13.23
N GLY A 463 -6.13 6.48 12.96
CA GLY A 463 -7.14 5.42 12.91
C GLY A 463 -7.57 5.02 11.50
N LEU A 464 -8.75 4.40 11.43
CA LEU A 464 -9.45 3.97 10.23
C LEU A 464 -10.51 5.00 9.83
N HIS A 465 -10.54 5.34 8.54
CA HIS A 465 -11.55 6.19 7.92
C HIS A 465 -12.26 5.40 6.83
N ILE A 466 -13.58 5.30 6.93
CA ILE A 466 -14.43 4.64 5.93
C ILE A 466 -15.06 5.74 5.09
N LEU A 467 -14.80 5.71 3.80
CA LEU A 467 -15.19 6.74 2.85
C LEU A 467 -16.12 6.15 1.78
N GLU A 468 -16.85 7.03 1.12
CA GLU A 468 -17.53 6.71 -0.14
C GLU A 468 -17.30 7.81 -1.17
N LEU A 469 -17.41 7.43 -2.44
CA LEU A 469 -17.38 8.38 -3.54
C LEU A 469 -18.65 9.20 -3.61
N THR A 470 -18.48 10.46 -3.97
CA THR A 470 -19.55 11.41 -4.30
C THR A 470 -19.27 12.07 -5.65
N GLY A 471 -20.24 12.84 -6.16
CA GLY A 471 -20.05 13.68 -7.35
C GLY A 471 -19.51 12.92 -8.58
N GLU A 472 -18.52 13.51 -9.24
CA GLU A 472 -17.95 12.98 -10.48
C GLU A 472 -17.30 11.60 -10.27
N ALA A 473 -16.55 11.40 -9.19
CA ALA A 473 -15.87 10.14 -8.92
C ALA A 473 -16.88 8.99 -8.80
N ARG A 474 -18.03 9.23 -8.15
CA ARG A 474 -19.11 8.24 -8.04
C ARG A 474 -19.68 7.85 -9.40
N ALA A 475 -19.86 8.83 -10.29
CA ALA A 475 -20.32 8.59 -11.65
C ALA A 475 -19.32 7.78 -12.48
N VAL A 476 -18.02 8.05 -12.34
CA VAL A 476 -16.94 7.27 -13.00
C VAL A 476 -16.96 5.81 -12.59
N ALA A 477 -17.23 5.51 -11.31
CA ALA A 477 -17.36 4.14 -10.81
C ALA A 477 -18.59 3.40 -11.36
N GLY A 478 -19.58 4.13 -11.88
CA GLY A 478 -20.88 3.58 -12.29
C GLY A 478 -21.78 3.22 -11.12
N LEU A 479 -21.60 3.88 -9.96
CA LEU A 479 -22.43 3.68 -8.78
C LEU A 479 -23.72 4.52 -8.88
N PRO A 480 -24.87 4.00 -8.38
CA PRO A 480 -26.16 4.68 -8.44
C PRO A 480 -26.22 5.96 -7.59
#